data_AF-A0A933M227-F1
#
_entry.id   AF-A0A933M227-F1
#
_cell.length_a   1.000
_cell.length_b   1.000
_cell.length_c   1.000
_cell.angle_alpha   90.00
_cell.angle_beta   90.00
_cell.angle_gamma   90.00
#
_symmetry.space_group_name_H-M   'P 1'
#
loop_
_entity.id
_entity.type
_entity.pdbx_description
1 polymer ?
#
loop_
_entity_poly.entity_id
_entity_poly.type
_entity_poly.pdbx_seq_one_letter_code
_entity_poly.pdbx_strand_id
1 'polypeptide(L)'
;MEEVVVRLLKQGNGFIDTRKIWGILALDKKYSDVQINEACRKALSVEAYGYRSILTLLELQAEALTEQETGKDALPQHTKTYKFTRPIEEYQELLIPGGNDEYRDGQQTA
;
A
#
# COMPACT_ATOMS: atom_id res chain seq x y z
N MET A 1 5.29 13.33 17.62
CA MET A 1 6.11 12.15 17.99
C MET A 1 5.80 11.65 19.40
N GLU A 2 5.78 12.52 20.41
CA GLU A 2 5.60 12.17 21.83
C GLU A 2 4.43 11.22 22.11
N GLU A 3 3.26 11.47 21.51
CA GLU A 3 2.07 10.63 21.70
C GLU A 3 2.26 9.17 21.26
N VAL A 4 3.03 8.94 20.18
CA VAL A 4 3.35 7.58 19.68
C VAL A 4 4.20 6.84 20.70
N VAL A 5 5.18 7.54 21.30
CA VAL A 5 6.05 6.96 22.34
C VAL A 5 5.23 6.65 23.59
N VAL A 6 4.34 7.54 24.02
CA VAL A 6 3.46 7.30 25.17
C VAL A 6 2.54 6.09 24.92
N ARG A 7 1.98 5.95 23.73
CA ARG A 7 1.17 4.77 23.34
C ARG A 7 1.99 3.48 23.41
N LEU A 8 3.21 3.48 22.85
CA LEU A 8 4.14 2.36 22.92
C LEU A 8 4.48 1.96 24.36
N LEU A 9 4.72 2.94 25.23
CA LEU A 9 4.99 2.70 26.65
C LEU A 9 3.79 2.11 27.38
N LYS A 10 2.57 2.60 27.11
CA LYS A 10 1.33 2.07 27.68
C LYS A 10 1.02 0.64 27.22
N GLN A 11 1.45 0.26 26.02
CA GLN A 11 1.23 -1.07 25.46
C GLN A 11 2.19 -2.13 26.03
N GLY A 12 3.31 -1.71 26.61
CA GLY A 12 4.28 -2.60 27.24
C GLY A 12 3.70 -3.21 28.52
N ASN A 13 3.35 -4.49 28.48
CA ASN A 13 2.78 -5.25 29.61
C ASN A 13 3.89 -5.64 30.62
N GLY A 14 4.64 -4.65 31.12
CA GLY A 14 5.80 -4.82 32.01
C GLY A 14 7.16 -4.91 31.29
N PHE A 15 7.19 -4.93 29.96
CA PHE A 15 8.43 -4.87 29.18
C PHE A 15 8.32 -3.78 28.09
N ILE A 16 9.25 -2.83 28.11
CA ILE A 16 9.34 -1.77 27.11
C ILE A 16 10.39 -2.18 26.09
N ASP A 17 9.95 -2.39 24.84
CA ASP A 17 10.86 -2.61 23.72
C ASP A 17 11.51 -1.29 23.31
N THR A 18 12.57 -0.92 24.05
CA THR A 18 13.33 0.31 23.84
C THR A 18 13.93 0.37 22.44
N ARG A 19 14.20 -0.77 21.79
CA ARG A 19 14.71 -0.82 20.41
C ARG A 19 13.72 -0.20 19.43
N LYS A 20 12.41 -0.37 19.63
CA LYS A 20 11.39 0.29 18.79
C LYS A 20 11.42 1.81 18.96
N ILE A 21 11.53 2.28 20.20
CA ILE A 21 11.59 3.72 20.51
C ILE A 21 12.85 4.34 19.89
N TRP A 22 14.01 3.71 20.10
CA TRP A 22 15.27 4.13 19.48
C TRP A 22 15.22 4.12 17.96
N GLY A 23 14.54 3.13 17.36
CA GLY A 23 14.34 3.08 15.92
C GLY A 23 13.54 4.30 15.41
N ILE A 24 12.45 4.65 16.10
CA ILE A 24 11.63 5.82 15.73
C ILE A 24 12.42 7.12 15.93
N LEU A 25 13.15 7.26 17.03
CA LEU A 25 14.00 8.43 17.28
C LEU A 25 15.14 8.55 16.26
N ALA A 26 15.66 7.43 15.75
CA ALA A 26 16.71 7.45 14.74
C ALA A 26 16.23 7.96 13.36
N LEU A 27 14.90 8.04 13.11
CA LEU A 27 14.35 8.61 11.88
C LEU A 27 14.67 10.11 11.73
N ASP A 28 14.90 10.80 12.84
CA ASP A 28 15.34 12.21 12.90
C ASP A 28 16.63 12.46 12.10
N LYS A 29 17.47 11.44 11.92
CA LYS A 29 18.71 11.54 11.13
C LYS A 29 18.48 11.64 9.62
N LYS A 30 17.30 11.24 9.13
CA LYS A 30 17.01 11.09 7.70
C LYS A 30 15.86 11.95 7.22
N TYR A 31 14.92 12.27 8.11
CA TYR A 31 13.68 12.96 7.77
C TYR A 31 13.55 14.22 8.61
N SER A 32 12.84 15.21 8.09
CA SER A 32 12.56 16.44 8.85
C SER A 32 11.53 16.20 9.95
N ASP A 33 11.58 17.01 11.01
CA ASP A 33 10.59 17.01 12.10
C ASP A 33 9.15 17.10 11.61
N VAL A 34 8.92 17.85 10.53
CA VAL A 34 7.59 18.05 9.93
C VAL A 34 7.07 16.73 9.35
N GLN A 35 7.88 16.06 8.53
CA GLN A 35 7.54 14.76 7.93
C GLN A 35 7.31 13.70 8.99
N ILE A 36 8.19 13.63 9.99
CA ILE A 36 8.07 12.65 11.09
C ILE A 36 6.80 12.89 11.89
N ASN A 37 6.47 14.14 12.21
CA ASN A 37 5.25 14.45 12.95
C ASN A 37 3.98 14.12 12.15
N GLU A 38 3.97 14.36 10.84
CA GLU A 38 2.83 13.99 10.00
C GLU A 38 2.67 12.46 9.89
N ALA A 39 3.76 11.74 9.64
CA ALA A 39 3.75 10.28 9.63
C ALA A 39 3.32 9.70 10.99
N CYS A 40 3.77 10.28 12.11
CA CYS A 40 3.33 9.91 13.45
C CYS A 40 1.83 10.15 13.64
N ARG A 41 1.28 11.27 13.14
CA ARG A 41 -0.17 11.55 13.21
C ARG A 41 -0.98 10.54 12.41
N LYS A 42 -0.52 10.18 11.21
CA LYS A 42 -1.14 9.13 10.39
C LYS A 42 -1.07 7.77 11.10
N ALA A 43 0.08 7.43 11.66
CA ALA A 43 0.26 6.21 12.46
C ALA A 43 -0.69 6.16 13.67
N LEU A 44 -0.95 7.30 14.32
CA LEU A 44 -1.93 7.41 15.40
C LEU A 44 -3.36 7.13 14.93
N SER A 45 -3.74 7.64 13.75
CA SER A 45 -5.09 7.41 13.21
C SER A 45 -5.36 5.94 12.82
N VAL A 46 -4.32 5.20 12.45
CA VAL A 46 -4.43 3.78 12.03
C VAL A 46 -4.00 2.82 13.16
N GLU A 47 -3.71 3.36 14.34
CA GLU A 47 -3.20 2.62 15.51
C GLU A 47 -1.94 1.78 15.24
N ALA A 48 -1.11 2.20 14.27
CA ALA A 48 0.06 1.48 13.79
C ALA A 48 1.37 2.16 14.22
N TYR A 49 1.74 2.01 15.49
CA TYR A 49 2.85 2.74 16.14
C TYR A 49 4.25 2.15 15.91
N GLY A 50 4.39 1.16 15.03
CA GLY A 50 5.65 0.47 14.81
C GLY A 50 6.63 1.30 13.97
N TYR A 51 7.93 1.12 14.21
CA TYR A 51 8.98 1.72 13.37
C TYR A 51 8.75 1.47 11.88
N ARG A 52 8.45 0.22 11.50
CA ARG A 52 8.14 -0.15 10.11
C ARG A 52 6.97 0.63 9.54
N SER A 53 5.88 0.74 10.29
CA SER A 53 4.68 1.46 9.87
C SER A 53 4.95 2.94 9.65
N ILE A 54 5.69 3.57 10.57
CA ILE A 54 6.07 4.98 10.45
C ILE A 54 7.03 5.19 9.27
N LEU A 55 8.00 4.28 9.07
CA LEU A 55 8.91 4.31 7.93
C LEU A 55 8.16 4.20 6.61
N THR A 56 7.22 3.26 6.47
CA THR A 56 6.42 3.12 5.25
C THR A 56 5.57 4.37 4.98
N LEU A 57 5.04 5.01 6.02
CA LEU A 57 4.27 6.26 5.88
C LEU A 57 5.15 7.42 5.43
N LEU A 58 6.41 7.46 5.89
CA LEU A 58 7.40 8.45 5.46
C LEU A 58 7.82 8.23 4.01
N GLU A 59 8.05 6.98 3.60
CA GLU A 59 8.42 6.63 2.23
C GLU A 59 7.30 6.98 1.25
N LEU A 60 6.05 6.58 1.55
CA LEU A 60 4.88 6.94 0.74
C LEU A 60 4.69 8.46 0.62
N GLN A 61 4.99 9.20 1.69
CA GLN A 61 4.88 10.64 1.68
C GLN A 61 5.99 11.30 0.84
N ALA A 62 7.21 10.73 0.85
CA ALA A 62 8.29 11.17 -0.02
C ALA A 62 7.97 10.91 -1.49
N GLU A 63 7.41 9.74 -1.81
CA GLU A 63 6.98 9.38 -3.16
C GLU A 63 5.89 10.33 -3.70
N ALA A 64 4.88 10.64 -2.88
CA ALA A 64 3.81 11.57 -3.25
C ALA A 64 4.31 12.98 -3.57
N LEU A 65 5.41 13.45 -2.95
CA LEU A 65 6.02 14.74 -3.26
C LEU A 65 6.73 14.70 -4.62
N THR A 66 7.45 13.63 -4.93
CA THR A 66 8.09 13.43 -6.25
C THR A 66 7.08 13.32 -7.40
N GLU A 67 5.90 12.75 -7.15
CA GLU A 67 4.84 12.65 -8.16
C GLU A 67 4.14 13.99 -8.42
N GLN A 68 4.02 14.87 -7.42
CA GLN A 68 3.43 16.19 -7.62
C GLN A 68 4.34 17.16 -8.38
N GLU A 69 5.66 17.01 -8.31
CA GLU A 69 6.59 17.82 -9.11
C GLU A 69 6.68 17.38 -10.59
N THR A 70 6.25 16.16 -10.91
CA THR A 70 6.26 15.60 -12.27
C THR A 70 4.88 15.63 -12.96
N GLY A 71 3.82 16.03 -12.25
CA GLY A 71 2.43 16.00 -12.70
C GLY A 71 1.96 17.15 -13.61
N LYS A 72 2.77 17.57 -14.60
CA LYS A 72 2.24 18.41 -15.71
C LYS A 72 2.35 17.82 -17.10
N ASP A 73 3.09 16.75 -17.34
CA ASP A 73 3.14 16.15 -18.68
C ASP A 73 3.25 14.62 -18.67
N ALA A 74 2.24 14.00 -19.27
CA ALA A 74 2.21 12.68 -19.89
C ALA A 74 2.31 11.42 -19.01
N LEU A 75 1.18 10.69 -18.91
CA LEU A 75 1.23 9.23 -18.86
C LEU A 75 1.90 8.71 -20.15
N PRO A 76 2.81 7.75 -20.03
CA PRO A 76 2.45 6.43 -20.53
C PRO A 76 2.84 5.35 -19.51
N GLN A 77 1.85 4.61 -19.02
CA GLN A 77 2.10 3.38 -18.26
C GLN A 77 2.66 2.32 -19.20
N HIS A 78 3.99 2.20 -19.28
CA HIS A 78 4.60 1.02 -19.87
C HIS A 78 4.46 -0.13 -18.87
N THR A 79 3.36 -0.86 -18.98
CA THR A 79 3.13 -2.08 -18.22
C THR A 79 4.22 -3.09 -18.63
N LYS A 80 5.10 -3.47 -17.70
CA LYS A 80 6.03 -4.57 -17.91
C LYS A 80 5.22 -5.84 -18.19
N THR A 81 5.31 -6.36 -19.41
CA THR A 81 4.62 -7.58 -19.82
C THR A 81 5.34 -8.78 -19.20
N TYR A 82 4.74 -9.43 -18.19
CA TYR A 82 5.28 -10.67 -17.64
C TYR A 82 4.83 -11.87 -18.48
N LYS A 83 5.62 -12.95 -18.49
CA LYS A 83 5.36 -14.18 -19.26
C LYS A 83 3.96 -14.77 -19.06
N PHE A 84 3.33 -14.49 -17.92
CA PHE A 84 2.02 -15.01 -17.54
C PHE A 84 0.90 -13.96 -17.53
N THR A 85 1.18 -12.72 -17.95
CA THR A 85 0.16 -11.66 -18.02
C THR A 85 -0.48 -11.69 -19.40
N ARG A 86 -1.77 -12.03 -19.44
CA ARG A 86 -2.58 -11.94 -20.66
C ARG A 86 -3.20 -10.54 -20.80
N PRO A 87 -3.35 -10.04 -22.03
CA PRO A 87 -4.06 -8.79 -22.30
C PRO A 87 -5.51 -8.85 -21.78
N ILE A 88 -6.02 -7.73 -21.27
CA ILE A 88 -7.38 -7.67 -20.69
C ILE A 88 -8.47 -7.92 -21.74
N GLU A 89 -8.13 -7.66 -23.00
CA GLU A 89 -8.94 -7.89 -24.19
C GLU A 89 -9.45 -9.34 -24.29
N GLU A 90 -8.66 -10.31 -23.83
CA GLU A 90 -9.04 -11.73 -23.85
C GLU A 90 -10.25 -12.05 -22.96
N TYR A 91 -10.48 -11.24 -21.93
CA TYR A 91 -11.57 -11.45 -20.97
C TYR A 91 -12.82 -10.62 -21.29
N GLN A 92 -12.77 -9.76 -22.32
CA GLN A 92 -13.91 -8.92 -22.71
C GLN A 92 -15.13 -9.75 -23.12
N GLU A 93 -14.91 -10.90 -23.76
CA GLU A 93 -15.96 -11.82 -24.17
C GLU A 93 -16.69 -12.45 -22.98
N LEU A 94 -16.00 -12.62 -21.84
CA LEU A 94 -16.54 -13.20 -20.61
C LEU A 94 -17.33 -12.18 -19.78
N LEU A 95 -17.17 -10.88 -20.07
CA LEU A 95 -17.85 -9.80 -19.37
C LEU A 95 -19.28 -9.56 -19.88
N ILE A 96 -19.71 -10.24 -20.96
CA ILE A 96 -21.08 -10.18 -21.45
C ILE A 96 -21.95 -11.08 -20.55
N PRO A 97 -22.82 -10.53 -19.68
CA PRO A 97 -23.71 -11.33 -18.89
C PRO A 97 -24.95 -11.64 -19.73
N GLY A 98 -24.96 -12.80 -20.38
CA GLY A 98 -26.18 -13.43 -20.88
C GLY A 98 -26.23 -13.70 -22.37
N GLY A 99 -26.32 -14.99 -22.70
CA GLY A 99 -27.00 -15.48 -23.90
C GLY A 99 -26.11 -16.16 -24.91
N ASN A 100 -25.88 -17.46 -24.73
CA ASN A 100 -26.03 -18.49 -25.76
C ASN A 100 -25.72 -19.88 -25.16
N ASP A 101 -26.61 -20.35 -24.28
CA ASP A 101 -26.76 -21.79 -24.03
C ASP A 101 -27.49 -22.42 -25.22
N GLU A 102 -26.83 -22.50 -26.37
CA GLU A 102 -27.23 -23.44 -27.41
C GLU A 102 -26.61 -24.80 -27.09
N TYR A 103 -27.30 -25.57 -26.22
CA TYR A 103 -27.07 -27.00 -26.11
C TYR A 103 -27.46 -27.67 -27.43
N ARG A 104 -26.45 -27.86 -28.28
CA ARG A 104 -26.48 -28.71 -29.45
C ARG A 104 -26.39 -30.16 -29.01
N ASP A 105 -27.51 -30.77 -28.60
CA ASP A 105 -27.60 -32.22 -28.51
C ASP A 105 -27.75 -32.82 -29.91
N GLY A 106 -26.64 -33.29 -30.45
CA GLY A 106 -26.60 -34.20 -31.58
C GLY A 106 -26.43 -35.65 -31.09
N GLN A 107 -27.23 -36.53 -31.69
CA GLN A 107 -27.01 -37.98 -31.89
C GLN A 107 -27.44 -39.00 -30.82
N GLN A 108 -28.62 -39.59 -31.12
CA GLN A 108 -28.85 -41.00 -31.48
C GLN A 108 -28.55 -42.13 -30.46
N THR A 109 -29.61 -42.81 -30.00
CA THR A 109 -29.71 -44.29 -29.99
C THR A 109 -31.16 -44.75 -29.84
N ALA A 110 -31.70 -45.45 -30.84
CA ALA A 110 -32.67 -46.55 -30.71
C ALA A 110 -32.53 -47.46 -31.93
#